data_AF-A0A1G4JDY5-F1
#
_entry.id   AF-A0A1G4JDY5-F1
#
_cell.length_a   1.000
_cell.length_b   1.000
_cell.length_c   1.000
_cell.angle_alpha   90.00
_cell.angle_beta   90.00
_cell.angle_gamma   90.00
#
_symmetry.space_group_name_H-M   'P 1'
#
loop_
_entity.id
_entity.type
_entity.pdbx_description
1 polymer ?
#
loop_
_entity_poly.entity_id
_entity_poly.type
_entity_poly.pdbx_seq_one_letter_code
_entity_poly.pdbx_strand_id
1 'polypeptide(L)' 'MAYLPSFILSDESKERITKIFNLSQTVAHYGWLPFVLYLGWAHTSNRPNLFSLLSPLPSV' A
#
# COMPACT_ATOMS: atom_id res chain seq x y z
N MET A 1 -39.02 16.81 12.35
CA MET A 1 -38.08 16.25 11.37
C MET A 1 -36.72 16.84 11.68
N ALA A 2 -35.80 16.02 12.22
CA ALA A 2 -34.49 16.49 12.65
C ALA A 2 -33.59 16.65 11.42
N TYR A 3 -33.16 17.88 11.15
CA TYR A 3 -32.14 18.18 10.15
C TYR A 3 -30.80 17.68 10.71
N LEU A 4 -30.31 16.55 10.21
CA LEU A 4 -28.93 16.15 10.49
C LEU A 4 -28.03 17.19 9.82
N PRO A 5 -27.09 17.81 10.56
CA PRO A 5 -26.12 18.70 9.94
C PRO A 5 -25.33 17.88 8.93
N SER A 6 -25.49 18.20 7.64
CA SER A 6 -24.60 17.70 6.62
C SER A 6 -23.23 18.29 6.93
N PHE A 7 -22.30 17.45 7.38
CA PHE A 7 -20.88 17.80 7.42
C PHE A 7 -20.39 17.85 5.98
N ILE A 8 -20.80 18.89 5.25
CA ILE A 8 -20.30 19.18 3.91
C ILE A 8 -18.88 19.68 4.13
N LEU A 9 -17.91 18.80 3.89
CA LEU A 9 -16.51 19.18 3.89
C LEU A 9 -16.32 20.36 2.93
N SER A 10 -15.54 21.36 3.33
CA SER A 10 -15.10 22.43 2.42
C SER A 10 -14.54 21.81 1.14
N ASP A 11 -14.80 22.44 -0.01
CA ASP A 11 -14.33 21.94 -1.31
C ASP A 11 -12.80 21.73 -1.31
N GLU A 12 -12.06 22.57 -0.60
CA GLU A 12 -10.61 22.43 -0.39
C GLU A 12 -10.25 21.12 0.35
N SER A 13 -10.95 20.82 1.43
CA SER A 13 -10.74 19.58 2.20
C SER A 13 -11.10 18.35 1.37
N LYS A 14 -12.18 18.44 0.58
CA LYS A 14 -12.62 17.37 -0.31
C LYS A 14 -11.60 17.10 -1.41
N GLU A 15 -11.08 18.14 -2.05
CA GLU A 15 -10.02 18.03 -3.06
C GLU A 15 -8.77 17.38 -2.45
N ARG A 16 -8.35 17.83 -1.26
CA ARG A 16 -7.17 17.30 -0.58
C ARG A 16 -7.31 15.82 -0.25
N ILE A 17 -8.45 15.40 0.29
CA ILE A 17 -8.73 13.98 0.58
C ILE A 17 -8.72 13.17 -0.71
N THR A 18 -9.33 13.67 -1.77
CA THR A 18 -9.37 13.00 -3.08
C THR A 18 -7.95 12.81 -3.63
N LYS A 19 -7.11 13.84 -3.53
CA LYS A 19 -5.70 13.78 -3.94
C LYS A 19 -4.91 12.74 -3.15
N ILE A 20 -5.08 12.68 -1.83
CA ILE A 20 -4.45 11.66 -0.99
C ILE A 20 -4.94 10.27 -1.36
N PHE A 21 -6.25 10.08 -1.58
CA PHE A 21 -6.81 8.79 -1.98
C PHE A 21 -6.25 8.29 -3.31
N ASN A 22 -6.15 9.16 -4.32
CA ASN A 22 -5.56 8.81 -5.61
C ASN A 22 -4.08 8.40 -5.48
N LEU A 23 -3.34 9.10 -4.63
CA LEU A 23 -1.95 8.74 -4.32
C LEU A 23 -1.89 7.39 -3.61
N SER A 24 -2.70 7.18 -2.56
CA SER A 24 -2.77 5.94 -1.80
C SER A 24 -3.13 4.74 -2.69
N GLN A 25 -4.06 4.90 -3.64
CA GLN A 25 -4.41 3.86 -4.60
C GLN A 25 -3.20 3.47 -5.46
N THR A 26 -2.44 4.46 -5.94
CA THR A 26 -1.23 4.23 -6.74
C THR A 26 -0.16 3.52 -5.93
N VAL A 27 0.09 3.98 -4.69
CA VAL A 27 1.06 3.36 -3.77
C VAL A 27 0.65 1.93 -3.44
N ALA A 28 -0.63 1.68 -3.15
CA ALA A 28 -1.11 0.34 -2.86
C ALA A 28 -0.96 -0.59 -4.08
N HIS A 29 -1.33 -0.12 -5.28
CA HIS A 29 -1.28 -0.96 -6.49
C HIS A 29 0.15 -1.41 -6.83
N TYR A 30 1.11 -0.50 -6.81
CA TYR A 30 2.50 -0.82 -7.17
C TYR A 30 3.35 -1.27 -5.98
N GLY A 31 3.00 -0.84 -4.77
CA GLY A 31 3.76 -1.12 -3.55
C GLY A 31 3.35 -2.41 -2.84
N TRP A 32 2.16 -2.96 -3.11
CA TRP A 32 1.67 -4.16 -2.42
C TRP A 32 2.62 -5.35 -2.54
N LEU A 33 3.04 -5.69 -3.75
CA LEU A 33 3.90 -6.84 -3.98
C LEU A 33 5.30 -6.67 -3.35
N PRO A 34 6.03 -5.56 -3.58
CA PRO A 34 7.30 -5.31 -2.90
C PRO A 34 7.20 -5.34 -1.37
N PHE A 35 6.11 -4.81 -0.82
CA PHE A 35 5.88 -4.78 0.62
C PHE A 35 5.71 -6.19 1.20
N VAL A 36 4.90 -7.04 0.59
CA VAL A 36 4.71 -8.43 1.03
C VAL A 36 6.02 -9.22 0.93
N LEU A 37 6.77 -9.05 -0.16
CA LEU A 37 8.08 -9.70 -0.32
C LEU A 37 9.07 -9.24 0.75
N TYR A 38 9.08 -7.94 1.08
CA TYR A 38 9.94 -7.40 2.13
C TYR A 38 9.60 -7.97 3.50
N LEU A 39 8.32 -8.08 3.87
CA LEU A 39 7.91 -8.69 5.13
C LEU A 39 8.37 -10.15 5.20
N GLY A 40 8.13 -10.94 4.16
CA GLY A 40 8.59 -12.33 4.09
C GLY A 40 10.11 -12.44 4.24
N TRP A 41 10.85 -11.60 3.52
CA TRP A 41 12.31 -11.54 3.58
C TRP A 41 12.86 -11.09 4.94
N ALA A 42 12.20 -10.14 5.61
CA ALA A 42 12.64 -9.61 6.89
C ALA A 42 12.46 -10.62 8.05
N HIS A 43 11.44 -11.49 7.95
CA HIS A 43 11.09 -12.47 8.99
C HIS A 43 11.68 -13.86 8.77
N THR A 44 12.32 -14.13 7.63
CA THR A 44 13.05 -15.39 7.42
C THR A 44 14.45 -15.35 8.05
N SER A 45 14.86 -16.45 8.69
CA SER A 45 16.20 -16.59 9.29
C SER A 45 17.30 -16.56 8.23
N ASN A 46 17.05 -17.19 7.08
CA ASN A 46 17.92 -17.13 5.92
C ASN A 46 17.42 -15.98 5.05
N ARG A 47 18.17 -14.89 4.94
CA ARG A 47 17.78 -13.68 4.18
C ARG A 47 18.30 -13.82 2.74
N PRO A 48 17.54 -14.43 1.82
CA PRO A 48 18.04 -14.72 0.48
C PRO A 48 18.37 -13.43 -0.28
N ASN A 49 19.26 -13.54 -1.26
CA ASN A 49 19.45 -12.45 -2.22
C ASN A 49 18.21 -12.31 -3.14
N LEU A 50 18.10 -11.17 -3.83
CA LEU A 50 16.94 -10.88 -4.69
C LEU A 50 16.72 -11.91 -5.81
N PHE A 51 17.80 -12.47 -6.35
CA PHE A 51 17.70 -13.48 -7.41
C PHE A 51 17.09 -14.77 -6.87
N SER A 52 17.58 -15.27 -5.73
CA SER A 52 17.05 -16.45 -5.04
C SER A 52 15.60 -16.26 -4.58
N LEU A 53 15.21 -15.03 -4.22
CA LEU A 53 13.85 -14.71 -3.77
C LEU A 53 12.84 -14.68 -4.93
N LEU A 54 13.27 -14.31 -6.15
CA LEU A 54 12.41 -14.25 -7.34
C LEU A 54 12.53 -15.49 -8.23
N SER A 55 13.59 -16.27 -8.07
CA SER A 55 13.85 -17.47 -8.84
C SER A 55 12.87 -18.57 -8.44
N PRO A 56 12.20 -19.22 -9.41
CA PRO A 56 11.41 -20.42 -9.14
C PRO A 56 12.29 -21.67 -8.94
N LEU A 57 13.60 -21.56 -9.22
CA LEU A 57 14.55 -22.67 -9.08
C LEU A 57 14.94 -22.85 -7.60
N PRO A 58 15.09 -24.09 -7.13
CA PRO A 58 15.56 -24.36 -5.78
C PRO A 58 16.95 -23.73 -5.59
N SER A 59 17.04 -22.82 -4.64
CA SER A 59 18.31 -22.27 -4.16
C SER A 59 18.71 -23.03 -2.90
N VAL A 60 19.99 -23.41 -2.85
CA VAL A 60 20.61 -24.14 -1.73
C VAL A 60 20.93 -23.21 -0.57
#